data_AF-A0A7S2GW94-F1
#
_entry.id   AF-A0A7S2GW94-F1
#
_cell.length_a   1.000
_cell.length_b   1.000
_cell.length_c   1.000
_cell.angle_alpha   90.00
_cell.angle_beta   90.00
_cell.angle_gamma   90.00
#
_symmetry.space_group_name_H-M   'P 1'
#
loop_
_entity.id
_entity.type
_entity.pdbx_description
1 polymer ?
#
loop_
_entity_poly.entity_id
_entity_poly.type
_entity_poly.pdbx_seq_one_letter_code
_entity_poly.pdbx_strand_id
1 'polypeptide(L)'
;GILALSLPKMGTSSKPNPQSLTRAKTLISKAISVGAPAYNAGSIDECARIYRATSLEIIPLLPDSLRNSLESTLQSNEKDDDAGAWAFRRQFDAIASYQPPFMPTSDDVSDYKFEKFTRQKLLAEPFNVHDGVMGGISQGQWLAQNNTFFGTTSLANNGGFASLRWRFPSP
;
A
#
# COMPACT_ATOMS: atom_id res chain seq x y z
N GLY A 1 -31.10 -41.85 28.34
CA GLY A 1 -29.97 -41.80 27.40
C GLY A 1 -30.01 -40.46 26.71
N ILE A 2 -28.99 -39.62 26.93
CA ILE A 2 -28.87 -38.30 26.30
C ILE A 2 -27.69 -38.39 25.34
N LEU A 3 -27.96 -38.27 24.05
CA LEU A 3 -26.95 -38.16 23.01
C LEU A 3 -26.63 -36.68 22.84
N ALA A 4 -25.55 -36.20 23.46
CA ALA A 4 -24.98 -34.88 23.16
C ALA A 4 -23.84 -35.06 22.16
N LEU A 5 -24.14 -34.81 20.88
CA LEU A 5 -23.16 -34.67 19.82
C LEU A 5 -22.30 -33.43 20.11
N SER A 6 -21.00 -33.65 20.36
CA SER A 6 -20.02 -32.58 20.51
C SER A 6 -19.74 -31.97 19.14
N LEU A 7 -20.10 -30.69 18.97
CA LEU A 7 -19.74 -29.90 17.80
C LEU A 7 -18.23 -29.53 17.86
N PRO A 8 -17.52 -29.53 16.72
CA PRO A 8 -16.13 -29.09 16.69
C PRO A 8 -16.03 -27.58 16.97
N LYS A 9 -15.05 -27.22 17.80
CA LYS A 9 -14.68 -25.84 18.16
C LYS A 9 -14.33 -25.05 16.90
N MET A 10 -15.09 -23.98 16.61
CA MET A 10 -14.75 -23.00 15.58
C MET A 10 -13.48 -22.21 15.97
N GLY A 11 -12.55 -22.19 15.02
CA GLY A 11 -11.55 -21.16 14.72
C GLY A 11 -11.02 -20.29 15.85
N THR A 12 -9.81 -20.60 16.30
CA THR A 12 -8.94 -19.63 16.98
C THR A 12 -8.64 -18.46 16.05
N SER A 13 -9.12 -17.27 16.37
CA SER A 13 -8.66 -16.00 15.80
C SER A 13 -7.13 -15.90 15.98
N SER A 14 -6.37 -16.20 14.94
CA SER A 14 -4.91 -16.16 15.00
C SER A 14 -4.47 -14.71 14.90
N LYS A 15 -3.90 -14.17 15.99
CA LYS A 15 -3.21 -12.88 15.97
C LYS A 15 -2.23 -12.85 14.79
N PRO A 16 -2.19 -11.79 13.97
CA PRO A 16 -1.29 -11.72 12.83
C PRO A 16 0.16 -11.86 13.31
N ASN A 17 0.89 -12.84 12.77
CA ASN A 17 2.34 -12.93 12.98
C ASN A 17 3.00 -11.69 12.34
N PRO A 18 3.64 -10.79 13.12
CA PRO A 18 4.24 -9.57 12.59
C PRO A 18 5.31 -9.82 11.52
N GLN A 19 6.01 -10.96 11.60
CA GLN A 19 7.00 -11.37 10.60
C GLN A 19 6.34 -11.79 9.28
N SER A 20 5.19 -12.48 9.34
CA SER A 20 4.43 -12.88 8.14
C SER A 20 3.91 -11.65 7.40
N LEU A 21 3.35 -10.67 8.12
CA LEU A 21 2.86 -9.43 7.51
C LEU A 21 4.01 -8.62 6.89
N THR A 22 5.15 -8.53 7.58
CA THR A 22 6.35 -7.87 7.03
C THR A 22 6.79 -8.53 5.71
N ARG A 23 6.83 -9.87 5.67
CA ARG A 23 7.15 -10.62 4.44
C ARG A 23 6.15 -10.35 3.32
N ALA A 24 4.85 -10.31 3.62
CA ALA A 24 3.83 -9.97 2.64
C ALA A 24 4.05 -8.57 2.05
N LYS A 25 4.37 -7.58 2.89
CA LYS A 25 4.68 -6.21 2.43
C LYS A 25 5.93 -6.16 1.55
N THR A 26 6.96 -6.94 1.85
CA THR A 26 8.16 -7.05 1.00
C THR A 26 7.83 -7.63 -0.37
N LEU A 27 7.02 -8.70 -0.43
CA LEU A 27 6.58 -9.31 -1.69
C LEU A 27 5.73 -8.35 -2.53
N ILE A 28 4.81 -7.62 -1.88
CA ILE A 28 4.03 -6.55 -2.52
C ILE A 28 4.96 -5.48 -3.10
N SER A 29 5.94 -4.99 -2.33
CA SER A 29 6.88 -3.96 -2.80
C SER A 29 7.65 -4.44 -4.03
N LYS A 30 8.07 -5.70 -4.07
CA LYS A 30 8.75 -6.30 -5.22
C LYS A 30 7.82 -6.44 -6.43
N ALA A 31 6.57 -6.84 -6.21
CA ALA A 31 5.59 -6.93 -7.29
C ALA A 31 5.30 -5.56 -7.89
N ILE A 32 5.11 -4.52 -7.06
CA ILE A 32 4.89 -3.14 -7.52
C ILE A 32 6.09 -2.62 -8.30
N SER A 33 7.32 -2.93 -7.89
CA SER A 33 8.53 -2.47 -8.60
C SER A 33 8.70 -3.06 -10.00
N VAL A 34 7.92 -4.09 -10.36
CA VAL A 34 7.93 -4.71 -11.69
C VAL A 34 6.61 -4.46 -12.43
N GLY A 35 5.46 -4.66 -11.77
CA GLY A 35 4.14 -4.53 -12.37
C GLY A 35 3.77 -3.08 -12.73
N ALA A 36 4.11 -2.09 -11.91
CA ALA A 36 3.78 -0.70 -12.24
C ALA A 36 4.55 -0.20 -13.49
N PRO A 37 5.86 -0.48 -13.66
CA PRO A 37 6.56 -0.23 -14.92
C PRO A 37 5.94 -0.96 -16.12
N ALA A 38 5.57 -2.23 -15.97
CA ALA A 38 4.95 -3.00 -17.06
C ALA A 38 3.63 -2.37 -17.53
N TYR A 39 2.79 -1.96 -16.58
CA TYR A 39 1.55 -1.23 -16.86
C TYR A 39 1.84 0.09 -17.59
N ASN A 40 2.78 0.89 -17.09
CA ASN A 40 3.16 2.18 -17.70
C ASN A 40 3.71 2.01 -19.12
N ALA A 41 4.29 0.85 -19.45
CA ALA A 41 4.77 0.51 -20.80
C ALA A 41 3.66 -0.01 -21.73
N GLY A 42 2.41 -0.10 -21.25
CA GLY A 42 1.27 -0.64 -22.00
C GLY A 42 1.10 -2.15 -21.90
N SER A 43 1.97 -2.86 -21.16
CA SER A 43 1.85 -4.31 -20.90
C SER A 43 0.94 -4.55 -19.70
N ILE A 44 -0.33 -4.19 -19.86
CA ILE A 44 -1.35 -4.22 -18.80
C ILE A 44 -1.63 -5.67 -18.34
N ASP A 45 -1.71 -6.59 -19.29
CA ASP A 45 -1.89 -8.04 -19.07
C ASP A 45 -0.77 -8.61 -18.18
N GLU A 46 0.48 -8.23 -18.45
CA GLU A 46 1.63 -8.66 -17.67
C GLU A 46 1.59 -8.10 -16.24
N CYS A 47 1.19 -6.84 -16.07
CA CYS A 47 0.98 -6.24 -14.75
C CYS A 47 -0.08 -7.01 -13.95
N ALA A 48 -1.25 -7.24 -14.56
CA ALA A 48 -2.35 -7.98 -13.94
C ALA A 48 -1.89 -9.39 -13.51
N ARG A 49 -1.14 -10.09 -14.37
CA ARG A 49 -0.58 -11.42 -14.10
C ARG A 49 0.38 -11.41 -12.92
N ILE A 50 1.32 -10.46 -12.87
CA ILE A 50 2.29 -10.31 -11.77
C ILE A 50 1.57 -10.07 -10.44
N TYR A 51 0.60 -9.16 -10.43
CA TYR A 51 -0.17 -8.85 -9.22
C TYR A 51 -1.04 -10.02 -8.78
N ARG A 52 -1.69 -10.72 -9.70
CA ARG A 52 -2.49 -11.92 -9.39
C ARG A 52 -1.62 -13.03 -8.79
N ALA A 53 -0.47 -13.32 -9.41
CA ALA A 53 0.47 -14.32 -8.90
C ALA A 53 0.98 -13.99 -7.49
N THR A 54 1.36 -12.73 -7.27
CA THR A 54 1.80 -12.26 -5.95
C THR A 54 0.68 -12.36 -4.92
N SER A 55 -0.56 -12.05 -5.31
CA SER A 55 -1.73 -12.13 -4.41
C SER A 55 -1.94 -13.55 -3.86
N LEU A 56 -1.79 -14.57 -4.72
CA LEU A 56 -1.87 -15.97 -4.31
C LEU A 56 -0.76 -16.35 -3.31
N GLU A 57 0.45 -15.79 -3.46
CA GLU A 57 1.59 -16.05 -2.57
C GLU A 57 1.38 -15.42 -1.18
N ILE A 58 0.76 -14.24 -1.09
CA ILE A 58 0.66 -13.49 0.17
C ILE A 58 -0.57 -13.85 1.03
N ILE A 59 -1.64 -14.41 0.45
CA ILE A 59 -2.85 -14.85 1.19
C ILE A 59 -2.56 -15.55 2.54
N PRO A 60 -1.69 -16.57 2.61
CA PRO A 60 -1.43 -17.28 3.86
C PRO A 60 -0.68 -16.43 4.90
N LEU A 61 -0.10 -15.30 4.49
CA LEU A 61 0.67 -14.39 5.35
C LEU A 61 -0.19 -13.27 5.97
N LEU A 62 -1.42 -13.08 5.48
CA LEU A 62 -2.28 -11.96 5.86
C LEU A 62 -3.22 -12.31 7.03
N PRO A 63 -3.60 -11.33 7.86
CA PRO A 63 -4.73 -11.46 8.78
C PRO A 63 -6.05 -11.65 8.02
N ASP A 64 -7.03 -12.26 8.67
CA ASP A 64 -8.30 -12.67 8.03
C ASP A 64 -9.03 -11.52 7.32
N SER A 65 -9.04 -10.31 7.89
CA SER A 65 -9.69 -9.16 7.25
C SER A 65 -9.06 -8.78 5.91
N LEU A 66 -7.73 -8.74 5.84
CA LEU A 66 -7.00 -8.43 4.60
C LEU A 66 -7.04 -9.61 3.63
N ARG A 67 -6.95 -10.84 4.14
CA ARG A 67 -7.05 -12.07 3.36
C ARG A 67 -8.39 -12.15 2.62
N ASN A 68 -9.50 -11.99 3.34
CA ASN A 68 -10.85 -12.08 2.77
C ASN A 68 -11.08 -11.01 1.70
N SER A 69 -10.55 -9.79 1.90
CA SER A 69 -10.67 -8.72 0.89
C SER A 69 -9.88 -9.04 -0.38
N LEU A 70 -8.67 -9.58 -0.23
CA LEU A 70 -7.83 -9.99 -1.37
C LEU A 70 -8.41 -11.20 -2.11
N GLU A 71 -8.94 -12.19 -1.39
CA GLU A 71 -9.60 -13.37 -1.96
C GLU A 71 -10.84 -12.98 -2.78
N SER A 72 -11.64 -12.02 -2.30
CA SER A 72 -12.77 -11.47 -3.07
C SER A 72 -12.32 -10.86 -4.41
N THR A 73 -11.16 -10.19 -4.43
CA THR A 73 -10.58 -9.64 -5.66
C THR A 73 -10.05 -10.74 -6.59
N LEU A 74 -9.57 -11.87 -6.07
CA LEU A 74 -9.13 -13.01 -6.89
C LEU A 74 -10.29 -13.78 -7.51
N GLN A 75 -11.42 -13.81 -6.82
CA GLN A 75 -12.66 -14.48 -7.24
C GLN A 75 -13.50 -13.63 -8.20
N SER A 76 -13.22 -12.33 -8.34
CA SER A 76 -13.89 -11.52 -9.34
C SER A 76 -13.54 -12.02 -10.75
N ASN A 77 -14.56 -12.14 -11.60
CA ASN A 77 -14.40 -12.51 -13.00
C ASN A 77 -14.10 -11.27 -13.85
N GLU A 78 -13.15 -10.44 -13.42
CA GLU A 78 -12.71 -9.31 -14.24
C GLU A 78 -12.04 -9.83 -15.50
N LYS A 79 -12.67 -9.55 -16.64
CA LYS A 79 -12.16 -9.92 -17.98
C LYS A 79 -11.23 -8.85 -18.55
N ASP A 80 -11.24 -7.67 -17.94
CA ASP A 80 -10.42 -6.53 -18.32
C ASP A 80 -9.17 -6.49 -17.44
N ASP A 81 -8.01 -6.66 -18.07
CA ASP A 81 -6.72 -6.65 -17.39
C ASP A 81 -6.43 -5.29 -16.75
N ASP A 82 -6.97 -4.19 -17.31
CA ASP A 82 -6.83 -2.86 -16.74
C ASP A 82 -7.54 -2.76 -15.37
N ALA A 83 -8.83 -3.08 -15.38
CA ALA A 83 -9.65 -3.13 -14.17
C ALA A 83 -9.05 -4.10 -13.14
N GLY A 84 -8.57 -5.26 -13.58
CA GLY A 84 -7.90 -6.27 -12.75
C GLY A 84 -6.62 -5.76 -12.10
N ALA A 85 -5.72 -5.14 -12.88
CA ALA A 85 -4.47 -4.59 -12.37
C ALA A 85 -4.70 -3.51 -11.30
N TRP A 86 -5.65 -2.61 -11.55
CA TRP A 86 -6.03 -1.58 -10.58
C TRP A 86 -6.71 -2.15 -9.33
N ALA A 87 -7.53 -3.20 -9.47
CA ALA A 87 -8.16 -3.85 -8.34
C ALA A 87 -7.13 -4.46 -7.39
N PHE A 88 -6.15 -5.21 -7.91
CA PHE A 88 -5.06 -5.73 -7.10
C PHE A 88 -4.19 -4.63 -6.52
N ARG A 89 -3.94 -3.55 -7.28
CA ARG A 89 -3.13 -2.44 -6.79
C ARG A 89 -3.72 -1.82 -5.53
N ARG A 90 -5.03 -1.57 -5.51
CA ARG A 90 -5.73 -1.05 -4.33
C ARG A 90 -5.60 -1.98 -3.11
N GLN A 91 -5.69 -3.29 -3.32
CA GLN A 91 -5.48 -4.28 -2.24
C GLN A 91 -4.05 -4.22 -1.70
N PHE A 92 -3.05 -4.12 -2.60
CA PHE A 92 -1.65 -4.00 -2.21
C PHE A 92 -1.37 -2.73 -1.40
N ASP A 93 -1.92 -1.59 -1.82
CA ASP A 93 -1.78 -0.33 -1.09
C ASP A 93 -2.47 -0.40 0.29
N ALA A 94 -3.65 -1.03 0.37
CA ALA A 94 -4.36 -1.27 1.63
C ALA A 94 -3.52 -2.15 2.59
N ILE A 95 -2.93 -3.24 2.09
CA ILE A 95 -2.07 -4.13 2.88
C ILE A 95 -0.77 -3.42 3.29
N ALA A 96 -0.13 -2.67 2.39
CA ALA A 96 1.11 -1.95 2.67
C ALA A 96 0.90 -0.88 3.76
N SER A 97 -0.20 -0.14 3.66
CA SER A 97 -0.59 0.90 4.61
C SER A 97 -1.16 0.35 5.93
N TYR A 98 -1.59 -0.91 5.97
CA TYR A 98 -2.13 -1.52 7.18
C TYR A 98 -1.14 -1.45 8.34
N GLN A 99 -1.54 -0.75 9.39
CA GLN A 99 -0.93 -0.80 10.69
C GLN A 99 -1.87 -1.59 11.61
N PRO A 100 -1.37 -2.60 12.35
CA PRO A 100 -2.17 -3.21 13.39
C PRO A 100 -2.70 -2.12 14.34
N PRO A 101 -3.92 -2.25 14.85
CA PRO A 101 -4.46 -1.28 15.80
C PRO A 101 -3.48 -1.11 16.95
N PHE A 102 -3.02 0.13 17.14
CA PHE A 102 -2.24 0.51 18.32
C PHE A 102 -3.20 0.51 19.51
N MET A 103 -3.16 -0.53 20.32
CA MET A 103 -3.75 -0.51 21.65
C MET A 103 -2.65 -0.13 22.62
N PRO A 104 -2.60 1.12 23.12
CA PRO A 104 -1.70 1.46 24.20
C PRO A 104 -2.09 0.62 25.41
N THR A 105 -1.27 -0.36 25.77
CA THR A 105 -1.28 -0.87 27.13
C THR A 105 -0.84 0.29 28.02
N SER A 106 -1.55 0.50 29.12
CA SER A 106 -1.45 1.67 30.02
C SER A 106 -0.06 1.99 30.58
N ASP A 107 0.93 1.15 30.30
CA ASP A 107 2.27 1.22 30.89
C ASP A 107 3.29 1.99 30.03
N ASP A 108 2.96 2.35 28.77
CA ASP A 108 3.89 2.97 27.79
C ASP A 108 3.51 4.41 27.38
N VAL A 109 2.73 5.12 28.20
CA VAL A 109 2.23 6.48 27.88
C VAL A 109 3.32 7.58 28.07
N SER A 110 4.54 7.23 28.48
CA SER A 110 5.55 8.20 28.90
C SER A 110 6.62 8.57 27.87
N ASP A 111 6.69 7.93 26.69
CA ASP A 111 7.86 8.10 25.79
C ASP A 111 7.54 8.60 24.37
N TYR A 112 6.50 9.44 24.21
CA TYR A 112 6.33 10.23 22.98
C TYR A 112 6.88 11.65 23.17
N LYS A 113 7.94 11.99 22.43
CA LYS A 113 8.45 13.36 22.33
C LYS A 113 7.90 13.99 21.06
N PHE A 114 7.10 15.04 21.21
CA PHE A 114 6.77 15.90 20.08
C PHE A 114 8.03 16.64 19.63
N GLU A 115 8.52 16.31 18.44
CA GLU A 115 9.62 17.07 17.86
C GLU A 115 9.15 18.46 17.44
N LYS A 116 9.77 19.50 17.97
CA LYS A 116 9.52 20.88 17.54
C LYS A 116 10.10 21.07 16.13
N PHE A 117 9.25 21.51 15.21
CA PHE A 117 9.66 21.88 13.86
C PHE A 117 10.65 23.07 13.92
N THR A 118 11.78 22.95 13.23
CA THR A 118 12.80 24.01 13.10
C THR A 118 13.24 24.11 11.64
N ARG A 119 13.47 25.33 11.12
CA ARG A 119 13.85 25.53 9.70
C ARG A 119 15.15 24.81 9.33
N GLN A 120 16.04 24.65 10.29
CA GLN A 120 17.34 23.99 10.14
C GLN A 120 17.22 22.49 9.82
N LYS A 121 16.06 21.88 10.07
CA LYS A 121 15.79 20.46 9.76
C LYS A 121 15.28 20.23 8.33
N LEU A 122 14.95 21.29 7.58
CA LEU A 122 14.56 21.14 6.18
C LEU A 122 15.81 20.95 5.31
N LEU A 123 15.81 19.88 4.52
CA LEU A 123 16.74 19.78 3.38
C LEU A 123 16.55 20.97 2.44
N ALA A 124 17.63 21.39 1.78
CA ALA A 124 17.61 22.55 0.89
C ALA A 124 16.59 22.42 -0.25
N GLU A 125 16.35 21.20 -0.72
CA GLU A 125 15.43 20.94 -1.83
C GLU A 125 14.42 19.83 -1.49
N PRO A 126 13.13 20.02 -1.82
CA PRO A 126 12.12 18.98 -1.74
C PRO A 126 12.23 17.96 -2.86
N PHE A 127 11.67 16.78 -2.64
CA PHE A 127 11.45 15.79 -3.70
C PHE A 127 10.09 16.03 -4.38
N ASN A 128 10.08 16.05 -5.71
CA ASN A 128 8.84 16.07 -6.50
C ASN A 128 8.17 14.69 -6.43
N VAL A 129 6.88 14.66 -6.11
CA VAL A 129 6.07 13.44 -6.04
C VAL A 129 4.75 13.66 -6.78
N HIS A 130 4.53 12.89 -7.83
CA HIS A 130 3.35 12.95 -8.69
C HIS A 130 2.74 11.56 -8.87
N ASP A 131 1.55 11.50 -9.47
CA ASP A 131 0.76 10.29 -9.69
C ASP A 131 1.29 9.34 -10.79
N GLY A 132 2.57 9.39 -11.15
CA GLY A 132 3.18 8.65 -12.28
C GLY A 132 3.14 7.12 -12.20
N VAL A 133 2.51 6.58 -11.17
CA VAL A 133 2.35 5.16 -10.92
C VAL A 133 1.08 4.67 -11.63
N MET A 134 1.17 3.55 -12.35
CA MET A 134 0.03 2.95 -13.07
C MET A 134 -0.60 3.92 -14.09
N GLY A 135 0.22 4.68 -14.81
CA GLY A 135 -0.18 5.47 -15.97
C GLY A 135 -0.58 6.91 -15.68
N GLY A 136 -0.57 7.39 -14.43
CA GLY A 136 -0.83 8.81 -14.16
C GLY A 136 0.18 9.72 -14.85
N ILE A 137 -0.30 10.90 -15.26
CA ILE A 137 0.46 11.83 -16.11
C ILE A 137 0.62 13.22 -15.50
N SER A 138 0.28 13.42 -14.23
CA SER A 138 0.45 14.70 -13.58
C SER A 138 1.92 15.07 -13.50
N GLN A 139 2.22 16.36 -13.68
CA GLN A 139 3.56 16.91 -13.68
C GLN A 139 3.69 17.97 -12.58
N GLY A 140 4.88 18.11 -12.00
CA GLY A 140 5.15 19.13 -10.99
C GLY A 140 6.64 19.42 -10.86
N GLN A 141 6.96 20.66 -10.53
CA GLN A 141 8.33 21.14 -10.42
C GLN A 141 8.49 22.18 -9.29
N TRP A 142 9.59 22.04 -8.57
CA TRP A 142 10.08 23.05 -7.62
C TRP A 142 11.03 24.03 -8.31
N LEU A 143 10.80 25.33 -8.11
CA LEU A 143 11.68 26.41 -8.54
C LEU A 143 12.33 27.04 -7.32
N ALA A 144 13.61 26.73 -7.10
CA ALA A 144 14.34 27.19 -5.92
C ALA A 144 14.55 28.72 -5.90
N GLN A 145 14.65 29.35 -7.07
CA GLN A 145 14.96 30.79 -7.19
C GLN A 145 13.88 31.70 -6.60
N ASN A 146 12.61 31.26 -6.67
CA ASN A 146 11.46 32.01 -6.19
C ASN A 146 10.65 31.23 -5.13
N ASN A 147 11.21 30.14 -4.60
CA ASN A 147 10.57 29.30 -3.59
C ASN A 147 9.12 28.90 -3.96
N THR A 148 8.90 28.58 -5.24
CA THR A 148 7.57 28.35 -5.82
C THR A 148 7.45 26.93 -6.36
N PHE A 149 6.32 26.29 -6.06
CA PHE A 149 5.90 25.03 -6.66
C PHE A 149 4.83 25.29 -7.72
N PHE A 150 4.92 24.60 -8.85
CA PHE A 150 3.84 24.54 -9.83
C PHE A 150 3.66 23.12 -10.35
N GLY A 151 2.47 22.82 -10.83
CA GLY A 151 2.17 21.53 -11.44
C GLY A 151 0.89 21.56 -12.25
N THR A 152 0.74 20.55 -13.09
CA THR A 152 -0.46 20.30 -13.90
C THR A 152 -0.97 18.92 -13.54
N THR A 153 -2.20 18.86 -13.02
CA THR A 153 -2.84 17.58 -12.65
C THR A 153 -3.72 17.08 -13.78
N SER A 154 -3.87 15.76 -13.87
CA SER A 154 -4.76 15.09 -14.81
C SER A 154 -5.55 14.00 -14.09
N LEU A 155 -6.81 13.82 -14.48
CA LEU A 155 -7.64 12.68 -14.03
C LEU A 155 -7.49 11.45 -14.95
N ALA A 156 -6.72 11.56 -16.04
CA ALA A 156 -6.44 10.43 -16.93
C ALA A 156 -5.71 9.32 -16.17
N ASN A 157 -6.00 8.07 -16.50
CA ASN A 157 -5.39 6.87 -15.91
C ASN A 157 -5.48 6.85 -14.37
N ASN A 158 -6.63 7.28 -13.84
CA ASN A 158 -6.91 7.34 -12.40
C ASN A 158 -5.95 8.25 -11.59
N GLY A 159 -5.31 9.22 -12.26
CA GLY A 159 -4.43 10.22 -11.66
C GLY A 159 -5.18 11.35 -10.94
N GLY A 160 -4.43 12.27 -10.34
CA GLY A 160 -4.98 13.50 -9.77
C GLY A 160 -4.09 14.32 -8.83
N PHE A 161 -2.78 14.10 -8.75
CA PHE A 161 -1.93 14.89 -7.84
C PHE A 161 -0.50 15.16 -8.32
N ALA A 162 0.01 16.33 -7.93
CA ALA A 162 1.42 16.70 -7.98
C ALA A 162 1.77 17.43 -6.67
N SER A 163 2.86 17.03 -6.01
CA SER A 163 3.20 17.48 -4.67
C SER A 163 4.72 17.54 -4.43
N LEU A 164 5.11 18.21 -3.35
CA LEU A 164 6.49 18.25 -2.84
C LEU A 164 6.58 17.54 -1.50
N ARG A 165 7.69 16.86 -1.24
CA ARG A 165 7.98 16.25 0.07
C ARG A 165 9.35 16.64 0.57
N TRP A 166 9.43 17.16 1.79
CA TRP A 166 10.67 17.22 2.55
C TRP A 166 10.79 15.98 3.41
N ARG A 167 11.97 15.37 3.41
CA ARG A 167 12.29 14.26 4.30
C ARG A 167 13.18 14.78 5.40
N PHE A 168 12.72 14.66 6.64
CA PHE A 168 13.56 14.94 7.79
C PHE A 168 14.57 13.79 7.95
N PRO A 169 15.82 14.08 8.35
CA PRO A 169 16.73 13.02 8.78
C PRO A 169 16.08 12.24 9.93
N SER A 170 16.22 10.92 9.93
CA SER A 170 15.91 10.14 11.13
C SER A 170 16.81 10.63 12.27
N PRO A 171 16.27 10.79 13.50
CA PRO A 171 17.07 11.14 14.67
C PRO A 171 18.18 10.12 14.94
#